data_AF-A0A212QT91-F1
#
_entry.id   AF-A0A212QT91-F1
#
_cell.length_a   1.000
_cell.length_b   1.000
_cell.length_c   1.000
_cell.angle_alpha   90.00
_cell.angle_beta   90.00
_cell.angle_gamma   90.00
#
_symmetry.space_group_name_H-M   'P 1'
#
loop_
_entity.id
_entity.type
_entity.pdbx_description
1 polymer ?
#
loop_
_entity_poly.entity_id
_entity_poly.type
_entity_poly.pdbx_seq_one_letter_code
_entity_poly.pdbx_strand_id
1 'polypeptide(L)' 'MNAYFRFGPHVKEARARRQPIVALETVVVAFGLPRPANLSIVSKILQPLVEPGALC' A
#
# COMPACT_ATOMS: atom_id res chain seq x y z
N MET A 1 16.97 3.57 15.63
CA MET A 1 15.95 2.91 14.78
C MET A 1 14.66 2.86 15.60
N ASN A 2 13.57 3.46 15.14
CA ASN A 2 12.34 3.54 15.94
C ASN A 2 11.70 2.13 16.01
N ALA A 3 11.71 1.49 17.18
CA ALA A 3 11.25 0.11 17.36
C ALA A 3 9.74 -0.07 17.03
N TYR A 4 9.01 1.04 16.97
CA TYR A 4 7.57 1.08 16.75
C TYR A 4 7.16 1.21 15.28
N PHE A 5 8.10 1.36 14.34
CA PHE A 5 7.77 1.56 12.93
C PHE A 5 8.71 0.80 12.00
N ARG A 6 8.15 -0.05 11.12
CA ARG A 6 8.91 -0.86 10.16
C ARG A 6 8.34 -0.73 8.76
N PHE A 7 9.17 -0.30 7.82
CA PHE A 7 8.85 -0.36 6.39
C PHE A 7 8.96 -1.80 5.85
N GLY A 8 8.01 -2.18 5.00
CA GLY A 8 8.10 -3.39 4.19
C GLY A 8 9.25 -3.34 3.17
N PRO A 9 9.66 -4.48 2.59
CA PRO A 9 10.76 -4.54 1.62
C PRO A 9 10.56 -3.62 0.40
N HIS A 10 9.35 -3.59 -0.16
CA HIS A 10 9.00 -2.77 -1.32
C HIS A 10 9.12 -1.25 -1.03
N VAL A 11 8.64 -0.78 0.12
CA VAL A 11 8.77 0.65 0.48
C VAL A 11 10.24 1.03 0.69
N LYS A 12 11.05 0.13 1.26
CA LYS A 12 12.50 0.38 1.42
C LYS A 12 13.19 0.57 0.07
N GLU A 13 12.88 -0.29 -0.91
CA GLU A 13 13.43 -0.22 -2.27
C GLU A 13 12.98 1.06 -2.98
N ALA A 14 11.68 1.36 -2.95
CA ALA A 14 11.12 2.56 -3.55
C ALA A 14 11.74 3.84 -2.97
N ARG A 15 11.93 3.91 -1.64
CA ARG A 15 12.61 5.03 -0.99
C ARG A 15 14.07 5.15 -1.43
N ALA A 16 14.80 4.03 -1.53
CA ALA A 16 16.20 4.04 -1.97
C ALA A 16 16.34 4.57 -3.41
N ARG A 17 15.37 4.27 -4.26
CA ARG A 17 15.31 4.74 -5.66
C ARG A 17 14.61 6.10 -5.84
N ARG A 18 14.19 6.75 -4.75
CA ARG A 18 13.37 7.99 -4.78
C ARG A 18 12.14 7.86 -5.67
N GLN A 19 11.55 6.68 -5.72
CA GLN A 19 10.30 6.43 -6.41
C GLN A 19 9.13 7.04 -5.61
N PRO A 20 8.06 7.48 -6.29
CA PRO A 20 6.85 7.93 -5.64
C PRO A 20 6.21 6.80 -4.82
N ILE A 21 5.75 7.12 -3.61
CA ILE A 21 5.12 6.18 -2.68
C ILE A 21 3.77 6.76 -2.27
N VAL A 22 2.74 5.91 -2.32
CA VAL A 22 1.38 6.27 -1.90
C VAL A 22 1.03 5.46 -0.67
N ALA A 23 0.78 6.13 0.45
CA ALA A 23 0.32 5.49 1.68
C ALA A 23 -1.20 5.23 1.61
N LEU A 24 -1.63 4.06 2.03
CA LEU A 24 -3.05 3.69 2.12
C LEU A 24 -3.45 3.46 3.58
N GLU A 25 -4.62 3.94 3.96
CA GLU A 25 -5.18 3.75 5.29
C GLU A 25 -5.81 2.35 5.43
N THR A 26 -5.46 1.62 6.49
CA THR A 26 -5.94 0.25 6.71
C THR A 26 -7.40 0.18 7.17
N VAL A 27 -7.95 1.25 7.76
CA VAL A 27 -9.33 1.28 8.28
C VAL A 27 -10.36 1.10 7.17
N VAL A 28 -10.13 1.73 6.00
CA VAL A 28 -10.98 1.58 4.81
C VAL A 28 -11.05 0.13 4.35
N VAL A 29 -9.93 -0.59 4.42
CA VAL A 29 -9.83 -2.00 4.04
C VAL A 29 -10.46 -2.93 5.08
N ALA A 30 -10.28 -2.64 6.37
CA ALA A 30 -10.68 -3.54 7.44
C ALA A 30 -12.16 -3.41 7.82
N PHE A 31 -12.74 -2.21 7.77
CA PHE A 31 -14.08 -1.94 8.30
C PHE A 31 -14.99 -1.19 7.34
N GLY A 32 -14.46 -0.65 6.23
CA GLY A 32 -15.25 0.11 5.26
C GLY A 32 -16.12 -0.76 4.34
N LEU A 33 -15.81 -2.06 4.19
CA LEU A 33 -16.49 -2.96 3.26
C LEU A 33 -16.61 -4.39 3.80
N PRO A 34 -17.73 -5.10 3.54
CA PRO A 34 -17.86 -6.51 3.87
C PRO A 34 -16.94 -7.39 3.01
N ARG A 35 -16.51 -8.54 3.54
CA ARG A 35 -15.82 -9.56 2.73
C ARG A 35 -16.80 -10.17 1.71
N PRO A 36 -16.37 -10.45 0.46
CA PRO A 36 -15.02 -10.31 -0.09
C PRO A 36 -14.74 -8.94 -0.75
N ALA A 37 -15.69 -8.01 -0.73
CA ALA A 37 -15.59 -6.73 -1.43
C ALA A 37 -14.39 -5.88 -0.98
N ASN A 38 -14.00 -5.99 0.29
CA ASN A 38 -12.79 -5.35 0.82
C ASN A 38 -11.48 -5.86 0.20
N LEU A 39 -11.40 -7.12 -0.22
CA LEU A 39 -10.22 -7.65 -0.90
C LEU A 39 -10.22 -7.22 -2.38
N SER A 40 -11.40 -7.24 -3.00
CA SER A 40 -11.57 -6.80 -4.39
C SER A 40 -11.26 -5.31 -4.58
N ILE A 41 -11.63 -4.44 -3.63
CA ILE A 41 -11.29 -3.01 -3.70
C ILE A 41 -9.78 -2.79 -3.57
N VAL A 42 -9.10 -3.55 -2.69
CA VAL A 42 -7.65 -3.45 -2.49
C VAL A 42 -6.94 -3.75 -3.79
N SER A 43 -7.29 -4.85 -4.47
CA SER A 43 -6.69 -5.18 -5.76
C SER A 43 -6.93 -4.10 -6.81
N LYS A 44 -8.14 -3.52 -6.87
CA LYS A 44 -8.48 -2.44 -7.82
C LYS A 44 -7.79 -1.11 -7.54
N ILE A 45 -7.49 -0.81 -6.28
CA ILE A 45 -6.75 0.40 -5.89
C ILE A 45 -5.25 0.21 -6.13
N LEU A 46 -4.71 -0.98 -5.81
CA LEU A 46 -3.29 -1.28 -5.94
C LEU A 46 -2.83 -1.43 -7.39
N GLN A 47 -3.60 -2.12 -8.25
CA GLN A 47 -3.24 -2.35 -9.66
C GLN A 47 -2.83 -1.07 -10.41
N PRO A 48 -3.65 0.00 -10.44
CA PRO A 48 -3.30 1.23 -11.15
C PRO A 48 -2.24 2.07 -10.47
N LEU A 49 -1.77 1.72 -9.26
CA LEU A 49 -0.63 2.37 -8.61
C LEU A 49 0.69 1.70 -8.99
N VAL A 50 0.69 0.38 -9.15
CA VAL A 50 1.85 -0.40 -9.57
C VAL A 50 2.20 -0.16 -11.05
N GLU A 51 1.19 -0.03 -11.92
CA GLU A 51 1.35 0.23 -13.36
C GLU A 51 2.16 1.51 -13.69
N PRO A 52 1.93 2.68 -13.04
CA PRO A 52 2.75 3.87 -13.20
C PRO A 52 4.05 3.88 -12.36
N GLY A 53 4.41 2.75 -11.73
CA GLY A 53 5.66 2.61 -10.97
C GLY A 53 5.61 3.13 -9.52
N ALA A 54 4.42 3.36 -8.96
CA ALA A 54 4.26 3.62 -7.53
C ALA A 54 4.13 2.30 -6.76
N LEU A 55 5.08 2.03 -5.87
CA LEU A 55 4.95 0.92 -4.92
C LEU A 55 4.19 1.38 -3.68
N CYS A 56 3.13 0.66 -3.35
CA CYS A 56 2.39 0.77 -2.08
C CYS A 56 3.17 0.09 -0.97
#